data_AF-A0AA41S2Q7-F1
#
_entry.id   AF-A0AA41S2Q7-F1
#
_cell.length_a   1.000
_cell.length_b   1.000
_cell.length_c   1.000
_cell.angle_alpha   90.00
_cell.angle_beta   90.00
_cell.angle_gamma   90.00
#
_symmetry.space_group_name_H-M   'P 1'
#
loop_
_entity.id
_entity.type
_entity.pdbx_description
1 polymer ?
#
loop_
_entity_poly.entity_id
_entity_poly.type
_entity_poly.pdbx_seq_one_letter_code
_entity_poly.pdbx_strand_id
1 'polypeptide(L)'
;MPPENVERFSQKARDHYELVPDDEVTETMLRKYMNKAYVSYRASLSTHFRETCKGDLQIALAHPPENCENIEDWKNICEYFNTTEAKARSAKAIAAREKQVLNHTNGSQSFTRKLFERKLKGLAIDPLTMFKETHREKKAKLPQICKQWM
;
A
#
# COMPACT_ATOMS: atom_id res chain seq x y z
N MET A 1 -2.23 10.01 -10.31
CA MET A 1 -1.92 11.43 -10.08
C MET A 1 -2.77 12.23 -11.06
N PRO A 2 -3.28 13.42 -10.72
CA PRO A 2 -4.00 14.25 -11.68
C PRO A 2 -3.13 14.54 -12.93
N PRO A 3 -3.68 14.50 -14.15
CA PRO A 3 -2.92 14.67 -15.40
C PRO A 3 -2.08 15.96 -15.42
N GLU A 4 -2.63 17.05 -14.88
CA GLU A 4 -1.99 18.36 -14.79
C GLU A 4 -0.68 18.33 -13.97
N ASN A 5 -0.61 17.48 -12.95
CA ASN A 5 0.57 17.33 -12.11
C ASN A 5 1.66 16.51 -12.80
N VAL A 6 1.27 15.61 -13.72
CA VAL A 6 2.21 14.82 -14.54
C VAL A 6 2.93 15.74 -15.52
N GLU A 7 2.17 16.60 -16.18
CA GLU A 7 2.69 17.51 -17.22
C GLU A 7 3.58 18.59 -16.62
N ARG A 8 3.14 19.21 -15.51
CA ARG A 8 3.96 20.18 -14.76
C ARG A 8 5.30 19.59 -14.32
N PHE A 9 5.32 18.34 -13.88
CA PHE A 9 6.57 17.70 -13.47
C PHE A 9 7.46 17.40 -14.67
N SER A 10 6.90 16.86 -15.74
CA SER A 10 7.67 16.51 -16.94
C SER A 10 8.32 17.74 -17.55
N GLN A 11 7.62 18.89 -17.50
CA GLN A 11 8.21 20.18 -17.85
C GLN A 11 9.36 20.56 -16.91
N LYS A 12 9.15 20.55 -15.58
CA LYS A 12 10.21 20.84 -14.61
C LYS A 12 11.44 19.95 -14.77
N ALA A 13 11.26 18.68 -15.09
CA ALA A 13 12.35 17.75 -15.32
C ALA A 13 13.19 18.19 -16.53
N ARG A 14 12.54 18.56 -17.65
CA ARG A 14 13.21 19.10 -18.84
C ARG A 14 13.84 20.48 -18.61
N ASP A 15 13.27 21.29 -17.70
CA ASP A 15 13.83 22.59 -17.35
C ASP A 15 15.15 22.49 -16.55
N HIS A 16 15.34 21.41 -15.79
CA HIS A 16 16.49 21.23 -14.90
C HIS A 16 17.49 20.17 -15.38
N TYR A 17 17.06 19.26 -16.26
CA TYR A 17 17.86 18.12 -16.71
C TYR A 17 17.69 17.92 -18.22
N GLU A 18 18.79 17.63 -18.89
CA GLU A 18 18.77 17.14 -20.27
C GLU A 18 18.43 15.65 -20.24
N LEU A 19 17.28 15.29 -20.81
CA LEU A 19 16.83 13.91 -20.90
C LEU A 19 17.48 13.25 -22.13
N VAL A 20 18.25 12.19 -21.92
CA VAL A 20 18.93 11.44 -23.00
C VAL A 20 18.71 9.94 -22.84
N PRO A 21 17.98 9.27 -23.75
CA PRO A 21 17.14 9.86 -24.80
C PRO A 21 15.86 10.50 -24.24
N ASP A 22 15.41 11.63 -24.79
CA ASP A 22 14.07 12.19 -24.50
C ASP A 22 13.05 11.54 -25.44
N ASP A 23 12.74 10.28 -25.16
CA ASP A 23 11.79 9.47 -25.91
C ASP A 23 10.58 9.05 -25.06
N GLU A 24 9.66 8.32 -25.68
CA GLU A 24 8.44 7.82 -25.02
C GLU A 24 8.76 6.89 -23.84
N VAL A 25 9.89 6.19 -23.87
CA VAL A 25 10.32 5.29 -22.81
C VAL A 25 10.72 6.10 -21.57
N THR A 26 11.49 7.18 -21.76
CA THR A 26 11.87 8.10 -20.70
C THR A 26 10.65 8.78 -20.09
N GLU A 27 9.72 9.27 -20.90
CA GLU A 27 8.45 9.87 -20.44
C GLU A 27 7.62 8.86 -19.62
N THR A 28 7.53 7.61 -20.07
CA THR A 28 6.84 6.53 -19.35
C THR A 28 7.49 6.24 -18.00
N MET A 29 8.82 6.24 -17.94
CA MET A 29 9.58 6.03 -16.72
C MET A 29 9.39 7.19 -15.73
N LEU A 30 9.48 8.44 -16.18
CA LEU A 30 9.21 9.62 -15.37
C LEU A 30 7.81 9.55 -14.74
N ARG A 31 6.79 9.24 -15.55
CA ARG A 31 5.41 9.04 -15.09
C ARG A 31 5.31 7.96 -14.02
N LYS A 32 5.99 6.83 -14.19
CA LYS A 32 5.99 5.72 -13.23
C LYS A 32 6.61 6.13 -11.90
N TYR A 33 7.80 6.74 -11.91
CA TYR A 33 8.48 7.17 -10.69
C TYR A 33 7.70 8.26 -9.97
N MET A 34 7.11 9.21 -10.70
CA MET A 34 6.31 10.26 -10.09
C MET A 34 5.01 9.76 -9.50
N ASN A 35 4.31 8.84 -10.16
CA ASN A 35 3.16 8.20 -9.55
C ASN A 35 3.55 7.47 -8.26
N LYS A 36 4.71 6.80 -8.23
CA LYS A 36 5.21 6.16 -7.01
C LYS A 36 5.50 7.18 -5.91
N ALA A 37 6.18 8.28 -6.23
CA ALA A 37 6.46 9.36 -5.29
C ALA A 37 5.17 9.99 -4.75
N TYR A 38 4.20 10.30 -5.63
CA TYR A 38 2.90 10.85 -5.27
C TYR A 38 2.09 9.92 -4.36
N VAL A 39 2.06 8.62 -4.66
CA VAL A 39 1.41 7.62 -3.80
C VAL A 39 2.09 7.54 -2.43
N SER A 40 3.42 7.56 -2.39
CA SER A 40 4.18 7.59 -1.14
C SER A 40 3.88 8.84 -0.31
N TYR A 41 3.82 10.01 -0.96
CA TYR A 41 3.48 11.28 -0.33
C TYR A 41 2.05 11.26 0.25
N ARG A 42 1.06 10.79 -0.51
CA ARG A 42 -0.30 10.63 0.01
C ARG A 42 -0.37 9.64 1.17
N ALA A 43 0.41 8.57 1.11
CA ALA A 43 0.50 7.60 2.20
C ALA A 43 1.08 8.25 3.47
N SER A 44 2.14 9.07 3.37
CA SER A 44 2.69 9.77 4.53
C SER A 44 1.70 10.77 5.12
N LEU A 45 0.98 11.53 4.29
CA LEU A 45 -0.08 12.44 4.76
C LEU A 45 -1.20 11.67 5.48
N SER A 46 -1.66 10.55 4.91
CA SER A 46 -2.68 9.71 5.54
C SER A 46 -2.20 9.13 6.88
N THR A 47 -0.94 8.76 6.98
CA THR A 47 -0.33 8.28 8.23
C THR A 47 -0.27 9.40 9.26
N HIS A 48 0.16 10.61 8.89
CA HIS A 48 0.17 11.77 9.78
C HIS A 48 -1.23 12.09 10.32
N PHE A 49 -2.24 12.11 9.46
CA PHE A 49 -3.63 12.30 9.87
C PHE A 49 -4.09 11.26 10.90
N ARG A 50 -3.75 9.99 10.69
CA ARG A 50 -4.17 8.88 11.57
C ARG A 50 -3.39 8.84 12.88
N GLU A 51 -2.08 9.07 12.85
CA GLU A 51 -1.18 8.83 13.98
C GLU A 51 -0.94 10.11 14.79
N THR A 52 -0.64 11.22 14.11
CA THR A 52 -0.34 12.50 14.77
C THR A 52 -1.62 13.24 15.14
N CYS A 53 -2.57 13.35 14.20
CA CYS A 53 -3.84 14.06 14.44
C CYS A 53 -4.92 13.15 15.05
N LYS A 54 -4.63 11.87 15.27
CA LYS A 54 -5.56 10.85 15.81
C LYS A 54 -6.89 10.73 15.03
N GLY A 55 -6.89 11.10 13.75
CA GLY A 55 -8.08 11.11 12.91
C GLY A 55 -9.07 12.23 13.22
N ASP A 56 -8.69 13.23 14.01
CA ASP A 56 -9.49 14.42 14.30
C ASP A 56 -9.24 15.49 13.23
N LEU A 57 -10.33 15.96 12.60
CA LEU A 57 -10.27 16.97 11.56
C LEU A 57 -9.79 18.32 12.10
N GLN A 58 -10.23 18.74 13.30
CA GLN A 58 -9.87 20.05 13.85
C GLN A 58 -8.37 20.11 14.16
N ILE A 59 -7.84 19.05 14.75
CA ILE A 59 -6.40 18.93 15.04
C ILE A 59 -5.60 18.87 13.73
N ALA A 60 -6.08 18.14 12.73
CA ALA A 60 -5.40 18.03 11.45
C ALA A 60 -5.33 19.35 10.68
N LEU A 61 -6.40 20.16 10.72
CA LEU A 61 -6.41 21.49 10.08
C LEU A 61 -5.54 22.50 10.83
N ALA A 62 -5.44 22.39 12.15
CA ALA A 62 -4.59 23.25 12.99
C ALA A 62 -3.09 22.90 12.90
N HIS A 63 -2.76 21.64 12.64
CA HIS A 63 -1.39 21.13 12.60
C HIS A 63 -1.12 20.37 11.29
N PRO A 64 -0.97 21.09 10.17
CA PRO A 64 -0.54 20.46 8.92
C PRO A 64 0.90 19.93 9.04
N PRO A 65 1.24 18.83 8.36
CA PRO A 65 2.59 18.30 8.38
C PRO A 65 3.57 19.24 7.67
N GLU A 66 4.78 19.39 8.23
CA GLU A 66 5.81 20.34 7.76
C GLU A 66 6.20 20.14 6.28
N ASN A 67 6.12 18.90 5.79
CA ASN A 67 6.45 18.54 4.42
C ASN A 67 5.27 18.73 3.44
N CYS A 68 4.18 19.35 3.88
CA CYS A 68 3.05 19.65 3.02
C CYS A 68 3.21 21.01 2.33
N GLU A 69 3.77 20.99 1.12
CA GLU A 69 3.89 22.20 0.30
C GLU A 69 2.53 22.74 -0.17
N ASN A 70 1.53 21.86 -0.34
CA ASN A 70 0.19 22.23 -0.79
C ASN A 70 -0.87 22.04 0.30
N ILE A 71 -1.16 23.11 1.03
CA ILE A 71 -2.13 23.13 2.13
C ILE A 71 -3.55 22.73 1.65
N GLU A 72 -3.90 23.04 0.40
CA GLU A 72 -5.21 22.71 -0.14
C GLU A 72 -5.37 21.20 -0.37
N ASP A 73 -4.31 20.54 -0.87
CA ASP A 73 -4.28 19.08 -0.96
C ASP A 73 -4.41 18.42 0.41
N TRP A 74 -3.80 19.00 1.45
CA TRP A 74 -3.95 18.53 2.82
C TRP A 74 -5.39 18.64 3.31
N LYS A 75 -6.04 19.81 3.14
CA LYS A 75 -7.45 20.00 3.51
C LYS A 75 -8.35 18.97 2.82
N ASN A 76 -8.20 18.82 1.50
CA ASN A 76 -8.96 17.84 0.71
C ASN A 76 -8.79 16.41 1.25
N ILE A 77 -7.58 16.04 1.68
CA ILE A 77 -7.30 14.73 2.27
C ILE A 77 -7.98 14.58 3.64
N CYS A 78 -7.87 15.58 4.50
CA CYS A 78 -8.48 15.57 5.83
C CYS A 78 -10.01 15.49 5.75
N GLU A 79 -10.62 16.29 4.88
CA GLU A 79 -12.06 16.27 4.63
C GLU A 79 -12.50 14.91 4.09
N TYR A 80 -11.79 14.36 3.10
CA TYR A 80 -12.06 13.03 2.55
C TYR A 80 -12.06 11.96 3.64
N PHE A 81 -11.05 11.92 4.51
CA PHE A 81 -10.99 10.92 5.58
C PHE A 81 -12.05 11.15 6.67
N ASN A 82 -12.57 12.37 6.80
CA ASN A 82 -13.66 12.66 7.71
C ASN A 82 -15.04 12.25 7.16
N THR A 83 -15.17 12.02 5.85
CA THR A 83 -16.43 11.58 5.23
C THR A 83 -16.94 10.27 5.83
N THR A 84 -18.27 10.12 5.85
CA THR A 84 -18.95 8.91 6.31
C THR A 84 -18.56 7.69 5.49
N GLU A 85 -18.39 7.85 4.16
CA GLU A 85 -17.99 6.77 3.27
C GLU A 85 -16.59 6.26 3.58
N ALA A 86 -15.61 7.16 3.75
CA ALA A 86 -14.24 6.77 4.07
C ALA A 86 -14.15 6.05 5.42
N LYS A 87 -14.87 6.56 6.44
CA LYS A 87 -14.97 5.91 7.76
C LYS A 87 -15.62 4.54 7.68
N ALA A 88 -16.73 4.39 6.95
CA ALA A 88 -17.41 3.11 6.75
C ALA A 88 -16.52 2.09 6.03
N ARG A 89 -15.80 2.53 4.98
CA ARG A 89 -14.85 1.69 4.24
C ARG A 89 -13.70 1.22 5.14
N SER A 90 -13.16 2.13 5.96
CA SER A 90 -12.11 1.82 6.93
C SER A 90 -12.59 0.80 7.97
N ALA A 91 -13.76 1.02 8.56
CA ALA A 91 -14.36 0.11 9.53
C ALA A 91 -14.59 -1.29 8.94
N LYS A 92 -15.10 -1.38 7.70
CA LYS A 92 -15.27 -2.66 7.00
C LYS A 92 -13.92 -3.37 6.78
N ALA A 93 -12.88 -2.64 6.40
CA ALA A 93 -11.55 -3.21 6.21
C ALA A 93 -10.94 -3.71 7.53
N ILE A 94 -11.13 -2.98 8.64
CA ILE A 94 -10.71 -3.42 9.98
C ILE A 94 -11.45 -4.70 10.37
N ALA A 95 -12.78 -4.72 10.27
CA ALA A 95 -13.59 -5.90 10.58
C ALA A 95 -13.21 -7.11 9.72
N ALA A 96 -12.93 -6.92 8.43
CA ALA A 96 -12.46 -7.99 7.54
C ALA A 96 -11.09 -8.53 7.99
N ARG A 97 -10.15 -7.65 8.36
CA ARG A 97 -8.84 -8.05 8.88
C ARG A 97 -8.96 -8.77 10.23
N GLU A 98 -9.91 -8.40 11.08
CA GLU A 98 -10.16 -9.09 12.36
C GLU A 98 -10.72 -10.49 12.16
N LYS A 99 -11.56 -10.68 11.14
CA LYS A 99 -12.11 -12.00 10.77
C LYS A 99 -11.09 -12.93 10.10
N GLN A 100 -9.97 -12.41 9.60
CA GLN A 100 -8.91 -13.24 9.02
C GLN A 100 -8.21 -14.07 10.09
N VAL A 101 -8.40 -15.39 10.04
CA VAL A 101 -7.79 -16.35 10.98
C VAL A 101 -6.36 -16.72 10.56
N LEU A 102 -6.11 -16.78 9.26
CA LEU A 102 -4.83 -17.14 8.67
C LEU A 102 -4.24 -15.95 7.92
N ASN A 103 -2.94 -15.73 8.14
CA ASN A 103 -2.15 -14.80 7.35
C ASN A 103 -1.38 -15.56 6.29
N HIS A 104 -1.44 -15.09 5.05
CA HIS A 104 -0.53 -15.54 4.01
C HIS A 104 0.85 -14.90 4.22
N THR A 105 1.89 -15.73 4.37
CA THR A 105 3.26 -15.32 4.72
C THR A 105 4.22 -15.30 3.54
N ASN A 106 3.74 -15.55 2.33
CA ASN A 106 4.59 -15.57 1.14
C ASN A 106 5.11 -14.19 0.70
N GLY A 107 4.60 -13.12 1.31
CA GLY A 107 5.00 -11.75 1.00
C GLY A 107 4.87 -11.43 -0.49
N SER A 108 5.94 -10.89 -1.08
CA SER A 108 6.04 -10.56 -2.51
C SER A 108 6.44 -11.74 -3.40
N GLN A 109 6.79 -12.89 -2.82
CA GLN A 109 7.13 -14.06 -3.61
C GLN A 109 5.87 -14.70 -4.20
N SER A 110 5.93 -15.04 -5.49
CA SER A 110 4.87 -15.82 -6.11
C SER A 110 4.84 -17.24 -5.54
N PHE A 111 3.64 -17.82 -5.47
CA PHE A 111 3.48 -19.21 -5.05
C PHE A 111 4.28 -20.17 -5.95
N THR A 112 4.30 -19.90 -7.27
CA THR A 112 5.08 -20.63 -8.27
C THR A 112 6.57 -20.61 -7.97
N ARG A 113 7.12 -19.46 -7.56
CA ARG A 113 8.54 -19.37 -7.20
C ARG A 113 8.85 -20.24 -5.98
N LYS A 114 7.99 -20.24 -4.97
CA LYS A 114 8.18 -21.06 -3.77
C LYS A 114 8.08 -22.55 -4.06
N LEU A 115 7.17 -22.96 -4.95
CA LEU A 115 7.10 -24.34 -5.46
C LEU A 115 8.41 -24.75 -6.14
N PHE A 116 8.93 -23.90 -7.03
CA PHE A 116 10.18 -24.16 -7.74
C PHE A 116 11.36 -24.30 -6.78
N GLU A 117 11.51 -23.37 -5.83
CA GLU A 117 12.59 -23.40 -4.84
C GLU A 117 12.53 -24.67 -3.96
N ARG A 118 11.34 -25.14 -3.59
CA ARG A 118 11.17 -26.39 -2.83
C ARG A 118 11.48 -27.62 -3.67
N LYS A 119 11.05 -27.64 -4.92
CA LYS A 119 11.35 -28.72 -5.87
C LYS A 119 12.86 -28.87 -6.08
N LEU A 120 13.59 -27.75 -6.23
CA LEU A 120 15.06 -27.75 -6.31
C LEU A 120 15.73 -28.33 -5.06
N LYS A 121 15.15 -28.08 -3.88
CA LYS A 121 15.64 -28.61 -2.60
C LYS A 121 15.20 -30.05 -2.32
N GLY A 122 14.48 -30.70 -3.24
CA GLY A 122 13.92 -32.04 -3.04
C GLY A 122 12.86 -32.12 -1.92
N LEU A 123 12.25 -30.99 -1.55
CA LEU A 123 11.25 -30.93 -0.49
C LEU A 123 9.85 -31.25 -1.02
N ALA A 124 8.98 -31.77 -0.15
CA ALA A 124 7.59 -32.02 -0.49
C ALA A 124 6.86 -30.73 -0.93
N ILE A 125 6.07 -30.87 -2.00
CA ILE A 125 5.30 -29.81 -2.66
C ILE A 125 3.79 -30.08 -2.67
N ASP A 126 3.32 -31.05 -1.88
CA ASP A 126 1.90 -31.36 -1.80
C ASP A 126 1.10 -30.15 -1.25
N PRO A 127 -0.21 -30.08 -1.57
CA PRO A 127 -1.04 -28.94 -1.18
C PRO A 127 -1.02 -28.62 0.32
N LEU A 128 -0.96 -29.65 1.18
CA LEU A 128 -0.97 -29.46 2.63
C LEU A 128 0.36 -28.88 3.13
N THR A 129 1.48 -29.41 2.65
CA THR A 129 2.81 -28.86 2.97
C THR A 129 2.94 -27.43 2.49
N MET A 130 2.47 -27.14 1.27
CA MET A 130 2.50 -25.78 0.72
C MET A 130 1.61 -24.82 1.50
N PHE A 131 0.43 -25.27 1.94
CA PHE A 131 -0.46 -24.45 2.77
C PHE A 131 0.19 -24.11 4.11
N LYS A 132 0.74 -25.10 4.84
CA LYS A 132 1.46 -24.88 6.11
C LYS A 132 2.67 -23.97 5.96
N GLU A 133 3.32 -24.01 4.80
CA GLU A 133 4.49 -23.20 4.49
C GLU A 133 4.14 -21.74 4.11
N THR A 134 2.96 -21.51 3.56
CA THR A 134 2.53 -20.19 3.04
C THR A 134 1.50 -19.50 3.92
N HIS A 135 0.91 -20.21 4.88
CA HIS A 135 -0.09 -19.67 5.78
C HIS A 135 0.38 -19.89 7.22
N ARG A 136 0.33 -18.82 8.02
CA ARG A 136 0.54 -18.89 9.47
C ARG A 136 -0.69 -18.37 10.20
N GLU A 137 -0.92 -18.90 11.38
CA GLU A 137 -1.98 -18.44 12.26
C GLU A 137 -1.72 -16.99 12.68
N LYS A 138 -2.71 -16.11 12.48
CA LYS A 138 -2.60 -14.70 12.88
C LYS A 138 -2.59 -14.54 14.41
N LYS A 139 -3.30 -15.44 15.08
CA LYS A 139 -3.35 -15.71 16.52
C LYS A 139 -3.46 -17.22 16.62
N ALA A 140 -2.70 -17.90 17.48
CA ALA A 140 -2.55 -19.37 17.59
C ALA A 140 -3.85 -20.17 17.88
N LYS A 141 -4.89 -19.99 17.07
CA LYS A 141 -6.18 -20.67 17.10
C LYS A 141 -6.61 -20.92 15.66
N LEU A 142 -6.04 -21.95 15.03
CA LEU A 142 -6.65 -22.59 13.86
C LEU A 142 -8.16 -22.77 14.08
N PRO A 143 -8.99 -22.55 13.06
CA PRO A 143 -10.40 -22.91 13.11
C PRO A 143 -10.52 -24.38 13.53
N GLN A 144 -11.51 -24.71 14.37
CA GLN A 144 -11.67 -26.07 14.90
C GLN A 144 -11.74 -27.13 13.79
N ILE A 145 -12.29 -26.77 12.62
CA ILE A 145 -12.29 -27.59 11.40
C ILE A 145 -10.87 -27.97 10.97
N CYS A 146 -9.90 -27.06 11.01
CA CYS A 146 -8.52 -27.37 10.60
C CYS A 146 -7.76 -28.22 11.63
N LYS A 147 -8.21 -28.25 12.89
CA LYS A 147 -7.63 -29.14 13.92
C LYS A 147 -8.08 -30.59 13.77
N GLN A 148 -9.24 -30.83 13.15
CA GLN A 148 -9.76 -32.18 12.91
C GLN A 148 -9.06 -32.91 11.74
N TRP A 149 -8.24 -32.20 10.97
CA TRP A 149 -7.55 -32.70 9.77
C TRP A 149 -6.03 -32.83 9.96
N MET A 150 -5.53 -32.61 11.19
CA MET A 150 -4.16 -32.91 11.61
C MET A 150 -4.16 -34.14 12.50
#